data_AF-A0A7X7HPP5-F1
#
_entry.id   AF-A0A7X7HPP5-F1
#
_cell.length_a   1.000
_cell.length_b   1.000
_cell.length_c   1.000
_cell.angle_alpha   90.00
_cell.angle_beta   90.00
_cell.angle_gamma   90.00
#
_symmetry.space_group_name_H-M   'P 1'
#
loop_
_entity.id
_entity.type
_entity.pdbx_description
1 polymer ?
#
loop_
_entity_poly.entity_id
_entity_poly.type
_entity_poly.pdbx_seq_one_letter_code
_entity_poly.pdbx_strand_id
1 'polypeptide(L)' 'MKSYRKEIVLETPHRRDYVNITPQVQQCLEESGIREGLVLV' A
#
# COMPACT_ATOMS: atom_id res chain seq x y z
N MET A 1 -0.52 9.79 18.33
CA MET A 1 -0.85 8.65 17.44
C MET A 1 -0.37 9.00 16.04
N LYS A 2 0.50 8.22 15.42
CA LYS A 2 0.95 8.47 14.04
C LYS A 2 -0.05 7.83 13.07
N SER A 3 -0.40 8.54 12.01
CA SER A 3 -1.22 8.02 10.92
C SER A 3 -0.50 8.29 9.61
N TYR A 4 -0.59 7.34 8.67
CA TYR A 4 0.02 7.44 7.35
C TYR A 4 -1.02 7.06 6.31
N ARG A 5 -1.07 7.82 5.20
CA ARG A 5 -1.97 7.58 4.08
C ARG A 5 -1.21 7.78 2.78
N LYS A 6 -1.33 6.81 1.87
CA LYS A 6 -0.78 6.88 0.51
C LYS A 6 -1.78 6.26 -0.46
N GLU A 7 -1.86 6.83 -1.65
CA GLU A 7 -2.70 6.33 -2.72
C GLU A 7 -1.85 5.52 -3.69
N ILE A 8 -2.32 4.32 -4.02
CA ILE A 8 -1.70 3.46 -5.04
C ILE A 8 -2.59 3.55 -6.27
N VAL A 9 -2.09 4.21 -7.31
CA VAL A 9 -2.76 4.30 -8.62
C VAL A 9 -2.30 3.13 -9.47
N LEU A 10 -3.25 2.36 -10.01
CA LEU A 10 -2.97 1.21 -10.88
C LEU A 10 -3.60 1.46 -12.25
N GLU A 11 -2.79 1.37 -13.30
CA GLU A 11 -3.24 1.31 -14.68
C GLU A 11 -3.12 -0.13 -15.15
N THR A 12 -4.24 -0.75 -15.51
CA THR A 12 -4.30 -2.16 -15.92
C THR A 12 -4.69 -2.24 -17.39
N PRO A 13 -3.99 -3.04 -18.22
CA PRO A 13 -4.23 -3.09 -19.66
C PRO A 13 -5.50 -3.86 -20.03
N HIS A 14 -6.01 -4.72 -19.16
CA HIS A 14 -7.22 -5.50 -19.42
C HIS A 14 -8.38 -5.10 -18.52
N ARG A 15 -9.59 -5.49 -18.91
CA ARG A 15 -10.80 -5.30 -18.09
C ARG A 15 -10.72 -6.00 -16.73
N ARG A 16 -9.90 -7.04 -16.60
CA ARG A 16 -9.67 -7.79 -15.36
C ARG A 16 -8.21 -8.21 -15.30
N ASP A 17 -7.52 -7.76 -14.27
CA ASP A 17 -6.14 -8.15 -13.97
C ASP A 17 -5.99 -8.40 -12.46
N TYR A 18 -5.04 -9.27 -12.11
CA TYR A 18 -4.60 -9.44 -10.72
C TYR A 18 -3.23 -8.79 -10.56
N VAL A 19 -3.14 -7.77 -9.71
CA VAL A 19 -1.90 -7.03 -9.46
C VAL A 19 -1.43 -7.30 -8.04
N ASN A 20 -0.20 -7.80 -7.88
CA ASN A 20 0.41 -7.96 -6.57
C ASN A 20 0.91 -6.60 -6.05
N ILE A 21 0.28 -6.10 -4.99
CA ILE A 21 0.62 -4.82 -4.35
C ILE A 21 1.42 -4.95 -3.05
N THR A 22 1.81 -6.18 -2.65
CA THR A 22 2.60 -6.40 -1.43
C THR A 22 3.88 -5.55 -1.37
N PRO A 23 4.69 -5.39 -2.43
CA PRO A 23 5.90 -4.58 -2.35
C PRO A 23 5.60 -3.08 -2.14
N GLN A 24 4.53 -2.55 -2.74
CA GLN A 24 4.11 -1.16 -2.56
C GLN A 24 3.63 -0.92 -1.11
N VAL A 25 2.89 -1.87 -0.54
CA VAL A 25 2.44 -1.79 0.86
C VAL A 25 3.61 -1.88 1.83
N GLN A 26 4.62 -2.72 1.55
CA GLN A 26 5.85 -2.78 2.35
C GLN A 26 6.60 -1.45 2.34
N GLN A 27 6.73 -0.82 1.17
CA GLN A 27 7.33 0.52 1.07
C GLN A 27 6.54 1.57 1.88
N CYS A 28 5.20 1.51 1.84
CA CYS A 28 4.35 2.37 2.67
C CYS A 28 4.60 2.16 4.18
N LEU A 29 4.79 0.92 4.62
CA LEU A 29 5.09 0.60 6.02
C LEU A 29 6.44 1.19 6.45
N GLU A 30 7.48 1.02 5.64
CA GLU A 30 8.81 1.60 5.88
C GLU A 30 8.76 3.12 5.95
N GLU A 31 8.11 3.78 4.97
CA GLU A 31 7.95 5.23 4.92
C GLU A 31 7.12 5.78 6.11
N SER A 32 6.14 5.01 6.58
CA SER A 32 5.29 5.43 7.70
C SER A 32 6.04 5.49 9.04
N GLY A 33 7.11 4.69 9.18
CA GLY A 33 7.85 4.53 10.44
C GLY A 33 7.01 4.00 11.60
N ILE A 34 5.83 3.42 11.35
CA ILE A 34 4.98 2.78 12.36
C ILE A 34 5.53 1.39 12.64
N ARG A 35 5.92 1.11 13.88
CA ARG A 35 6.51 -0.18 14.29
C ARG A 35 5.47 -1.21 14.73
N GLU A 36 4.40 -0.74 15.35
CA GLU A 36 3.30 -1.56 15.86
C GLU A 36 1.98 -0.84 15.55
N GLY A 37 1.01 -1.57 14.99
CA GLY A 37 -0.27 -1.00 14.58
C GLY A 37 -1.04 -1.91 13.64
N LEU A 38 -2.01 -1.29 12.95
CA LEU A 38 -2.86 -1.95 11.96
C LEU A 38 -2.71 -1.24 10.61
N VAL A 39 -2.82 -1.99 9.52
CA VAL A 39 -2.77 -1.48 8.14
C VAL A 39 -4.10 -1.76 7.47
N LEU A 40 -4.71 -0.74 6.88
CA LEU A 40 -5.89 -0.86 6.05
C LEU A 40 -5.45 -0.70 4.59
N VAL A 41 -5.84 -1.68 3.75
CA VAL A 41 -5.53 -1.75 2.32
C VAL A 41 -6.82 -1.91 1.53
#